data_AF-A0A1M6HLF8-F1
#
_entry.id   AF-A0A1M6HLF8-F1
#
_cell.length_a   1.000
_cell.length_b   1.000
_cell.length_c   1.000
_cell.angle_alpha   90.00
_cell.angle_beta   90.00
_cell.angle_gamma   90.00
#
_symmetry.space_group_name_H-M   'P 1'
#
loop_
_entity.id
_entity.type
_entity.pdbx_description
1 polymer ?
#
loop_
_entity_poly.entity_id
_entity_poly.type
_entity_poly.pdbx_seq_one_letter_code
_entity_poly.pdbx_strand_id
1 'polypeptide(L)'
;MKKPFLLIIFVLTILKLSAQDTLVFSQENSSLFSNKYFLYPKSKTFEHKFKTDDGQLWYGKGTYEIKKKKLILSFGDSEKGIKDDNKITKIYDRNNKSDTLLVEMFDKKLNSSSGHIKFKEKYFYGGFDNGIIKIPKSIFENIENPIVETFIQGSLVNIELTKITELNVLKITAFDIYSYYHFESNFERILTFKKDELKSDDFYNTTNKRKVKFIIEK
;
A
#
# COMPACT_ATOMS: atom_id res chain seq x y z
N MET A 1 6.12 -48.87 -22.17
CA MET A 1 6.16 -47.55 -22.81
C MET A 1 7.24 -46.70 -22.16
N LYS A 2 8.13 -46.14 -22.98
CA LYS A 2 9.44 -45.63 -22.57
C LYS A 2 9.29 -44.40 -21.66
N LYS A 3 10.09 -44.36 -20.58
CA LYS A 3 10.19 -43.27 -19.60
C LYS A 3 10.74 -41.90 -20.08
N PRO A 4 11.28 -41.67 -21.31
CA PRO A 4 11.83 -40.35 -21.64
C PRO A 4 10.78 -39.33 -22.09
N PHE A 5 9.54 -39.74 -22.39
CA PHE A 5 8.51 -38.80 -22.86
C PHE A 5 7.91 -37.92 -21.74
N LEU A 6 7.94 -38.38 -20.48
CA LEU A 6 7.48 -37.59 -19.34
C LEU A 6 8.46 -36.47 -18.95
N LEU A 7 9.75 -36.64 -19.24
CA LEU A 7 10.77 -35.64 -18.91
C LEU A 7 10.67 -34.41 -19.84
N ILE A 8 10.33 -34.62 -21.12
CA ILE A 8 10.23 -33.55 -22.12
C ILE A 8 9.02 -32.65 -21.87
N ILE A 9 7.89 -33.22 -21.41
CA ILE A 9 6.71 -32.43 -21.01
C ILE A 9 6.99 -31.60 -19.75
N PHE A 10 7.85 -32.08 -18.84
CA PHE A 10 8.25 -31.35 -17.64
C PHE A 10 9.25 -30.22 -17.91
N VAL A 11 10.08 -30.34 -18.96
CA VAL A 11 11.02 -29.28 -19.37
C VAL A 11 10.30 -28.18 -20.17
N LEU A 12 9.28 -28.51 -20.96
CA LEU A 12 8.54 -27.53 -21.76
C LEU A 12 7.61 -26.62 -20.94
N THR A 13 7.14 -27.05 -19.77
CA THR A 13 6.36 -26.18 -18.86
C THR A 13 7.25 -25.19 -18.09
N ILE A 14 8.53 -25.53 -17.86
CA ILE A 14 9.51 -24.63 -17.22
C ILE A 14 9.94 -23.53 -18.20
N LEU A 15 10.08 -23.85 -19.50
CA LEU A 15 10.57 -22.91 -20.52
C LEU A 15 9.54 -21.87 -20.98
N LYS A 16 8.23 -22.13 -20.85
CA LYS A 16 7.20 -21.12 -21.18
C LYS A 16 7.07 -20.00 -20.13
N LEU A 17 7.60 -20.20 -18.92
CA LEU A 17 7.61 -19.16 -17.89
C LEU A 17 8.76 -18.15 -18.08
N SER A 18 9.71 -18.45 -18.97
CA SER A 18 10.94 -17.66 -19.14
C SER A 18 10.80 -16.44 -20.06
N ALA A 19 9.64 -16.26 -20.72
CA ALA A 19 9.38 -15.15 -21.64
C ALA A 19 8.49 -14.04 -21.07
N GLN A 20 7.87 -14.26 -19.90
CA GLN A 20 7.06 -13.24 -19.23
C GLN A 20 7.91 -12.63 -18.11
N ASP A 21 8.16 -11.32 -18.19
CA ASP A 21 8.88 -10.58 -17.14
C ASP A 21 8.13 -10.58 -15.79
N THR A 22 6.83 -10.88 -15.81
CA THR A 22 5.97 -10.99 -14.64
C THR A 22 4.96 -12.11 -14.86
N LEU A 23 4.86 -13.03 -13.92
CA LEU A 23 3.84 -14.07 -13.90
C LEU A 23 2.67 -13.58 -13.06
N VAL A 24 1.47 -13.66 -13.60
CA VAL A 24 0.29 -13.11 -12.95
C VAL A 24 -0.66 -14.25 -12.60
N PHE A 25 -1.02 -14.34 -11.32
CA PHE A 25 -1.98 -15.30 -10.82
C PHE A 25 -3.17 -14.58 -10.22
N SER A 26 -4.38 -14.88 -10.69
CA SER A 26 -5.61 -14.28 -10.18
C SER A 26 -6.57 -15.33 -9.66
N GLN A 27 -7.30 -14.98 -8.61
CA GLN A 27 -8.28 -15.85 -7.99
C GLN A 27 -9.47 -16.08 -8.93
N GLU A 28 -9.79 -17.34 -9.20
CA GLU A 28 -10.95 -17.74 -10.00
C GLU A 28 -12.25 -17.56 -9.18
N ASN A 29 -13.31 -17.02 -9.79
CA ASN A 29 -14.65 -16.88 -9.20
C ASN A 29 -14.67 -16.16 -7.83
N SER A 30 -13.94 -15.06 -7.70
CA SER A 30 -14.00 -14.20 -6.52
C SER A 30 -15.32 -13.43 -6.47
N SER A 31 -16.22 -13.77 -5.54
CA SER A 31 -17.48 -13.05 -5.37
C SER A 31 -17.39 -11.84 -4.43
N LEU A 32 -16.31 -11.72 -3.64
CA LEU A 32 -16.13 -10.65 -2.64
C LEU A 32 -14.69 -10.12 -2.56
N PHE A 33 -13.67 -10.92 -2.92
CA PHE A 33 -12.26 -10.53 -2.86
C PHE A 33 -11.48 -11.17 -4.01
N SER A 34 -11.05 -10.39 -5.01
CA SER A 34 -10.26 -10.89 -6.14
C SER A 34 -8.77 -10.78 -5.82
N ASN A 35 -8.13 -11.86 -5.38
CA ASN A 35 -6.70 -11.79 -5.09
C ASN A 35 -5.87 -11.94 -6.36
N LYS A 36 -4.95 -10.98 -6.57
CA LYS A 36 -4.01 -10.99 -7.71
C LYS A 36 -2.57 -10.90 -7.22
N TYR A 37 -1.76 -11.85 -7.66
CA TYR A 37 -0.32 -11.92 -7.39
C TYR A 37 0.47 -11.69 -8.67
N PHE A 38 1.46 -10.81 -8.57
CA PHE A 38 2.43 -10.49 -9.60
C PHE A 38 3.78 -11.03 -9.13
N LEU A 39 4.26 -12.10 -9.74
CA LEU A 39 5.55 -12.70 -9.42
C LEU A 39 6.59 -12.18 -10.40
N TYR A 40 7.70 -11.67 -9.89
CA TYR A 40 8.81 -11.12 -10.66
C TYR A 40 9.97 -12.13 -10.67
N PRO A 41 10.15 -12.92 -11.76
CA PRO A 41 11.08 -14.05 -11.73
C PRO A 41 12.55 -13.67 -11.60
N LYS A 42 12.93 -12.49 -12.12
CA LYS A 42 14.30 -11.96 -12.07
C LYS A 42 14.75 -11.66 -10.65
N SER A 43 13.91 -11.00 -9.86
CA SER A 43 14.21 -10.59 -8.48
C SER A 43 13.78 -11.61 -7.43
N LYS A 44 13.02 -12.65 -7.82
CA LYS A 44 12.39 -13.61 -6.88
C LYS A 44 11.49 -12.92 -5.84
N THR A 45 10.88 -11.81 -6.25
CA THR A 45 9.92 -11.06 -5.43
C THR A 45 8.51 -11.20 -5.98
N PHE A 46 7.52 -10.90 -5.16
CA PHE A 46 6.14 -10.81 -5.60
C PHE A 46 5.48 -9.56 -5.03
N GLU A 47 4.39 -9.17 -5.67
CA GLU A 47 3.47 -8.15 -5.21
C GLU A 47 2.04 -8.68 -5.26
N HIS A 48 1.28 -8.38 -4.22
CA HIS A 48 -0.16 -8.61 -4.11
C HIS A 48 -0.84 -7.25 -4.14
N LYS A 49 -1.78 -7.07 -5.07
CA LYS A 49 -2.53 -5.83 -5.22
C LYS A 49 -3.96 -6.15 -5.62
N PHE A 50 -4.91 -5.71 -4.81
CA PHE A 50 -6.33 -5.79 -5.13
C PHE A 50 -7.09 -4.59 -4.57
N LYS A 51 -7.92 -3.98 -5.42
CA LYS A 51 -8.84 -2.93 -4.99
C LYS A 51 -10.22 -3.53 -4.76
N THR A 52 -10.72 -3.45 -3.54
CA THR A 52 -12.08 -3.89 -3.17
C THR A 52 -13.13 -2.90 -3.65
N ASP A 53 -14.39 -3.35 -3.69
CA ASP A 53 -15.52 -2.53 -4.13
C ASP A 53 -15.79 -1.32 -3.21
N ASP A 54 -15.43 -1.41 -1.93
CA ASP A 54 -15.49 -0.31 -0.96
C ASP A 54 -14.27 0.64 -1.03
N GLY A 55 -13.38 0.43 -2.00
CA GLY A 55 -12.27 1.34 -2.31
C GLY A 55 -10.98 1.09 -1.55
N GLN A 56 -10.90 0.06 -0.71
CA GLN A 56 -9.67 -0.34 -0.03
C GLN A 56 -8.69 -1.02 -1.00
N LEU A 57 -7.41 -0.75 -0.85
CA LEU A 57 -6.32 -1.39 -1.57
C LEU A 57 -5.65 -2.41 -0.66
N TRP A 58 -5.95 -3.68 -0.90
CA TRP A 58 -5.23 -4.80 -0.32
C TRP A 58 -3.87 -4.89 -0.98
N TYR A 59 -2.83 -4.84 -0.15
CA TYR A 59 -1.46 -4.76 -0.62
C TYR A 59 -0.53 -5.65 0.21
N GLY A 60 0.30 -6.41 -0.49
CA GLY A 60 1.38 -7.17 0.12
C GLY A 60 2.58 -7.25 -0.81
N LYS A 61 3.79 -7.33 -0.25
CA LYS A 61 5.01 -7.52 -1.01
C LYS A 61 5.96 -8.44 -0.25
N GLY A 62 6.73 -9.21 -1.00
CA GLY A 62 7.72 -10.09 -0.39
C GLY A 62 8.55 -10.85 -1.38
N THR A 63 9.15 -11.93 -0.89
CA THR A 63 9.91 -12.89 -1.69
C THR A 63 9.09 -14.14 -1.93
N TYR A 64 9.40 -14.87 -3.00
CA TYR A 64 8.77 -16.15 -3.24
C TYR A 64 9.76 -17.24 -3.60
N GLU A 65 9.37 -18.47 -3.29
CA GLU A 65 10.10 -19.66 -3.65
C GLU A 65 9.17 -20.74 -4.23
N ILE A 66 9.67 -21.52 -5.19
CA ILE A 66 8.98 -22.70 -5.72
C ILE A 66 9.74 -23.96 -5.28
N LYS A 67 9.14 -24.75 -4.39
CA LYS A 67 9.71 -26.00 -3.83
C LYS A 67 8.70 -27.13 -3.90
N LYS A 68 9.08 -28.29 -4.44
CA LYS A 68 8.28 -29.55 -4.40
C LYS A 68 6.78 -29.34 -4.75
N LYS A 69 6.49 -28.63 -5.86
CA LYS A 69 5.12 -28.28 -6.30
C LYS A 69 4.35 -27.35 -5.35
N LYS A 70 5.05 -26.57 -4.54
CA LYS A 70 4.50 -25.47 -3.75
C LYS A 70 5.11 -24.15 -4.19
N LEU A 71 4.30 -23.11 -4.28
CA LEU A 71 4.70 -21.71 -4.31
C LEU A 71 4.56 -21.18 -2.89
N ILE A 72 5.66 -20.78 -2.29
CA ILE A 72 5.72 -20.20 -0.94
C ILE A 72 5.91 -18.69 -1.13
N LEU A 73 4.96 -17.91 -0.64
CA LEU A 73 4.99 -16.46 -0.64
C LEU A 73 5.31 -15.99 0.78
N SER A 74 6.49 -15.42 1.00
CA SER A 74 6.88 -14.90 2.30
C SER A 74 6.68 -13.38 2.28
N PHE A 75 5.61 -12.90 2.92
CA PHE A 75 5.29 -11.49 3.02
C PHE A 75 6.26 -10.81 3.98
N GLY A 76 6.91 -9.75 3.51
CA GLY A 76 7.73 -8.90 4.36
C GLY A 76 6.86 -7.93 5.16
N ASP A 77 7.48 -6.85 5.63
CA ASP A 77 6.76 -5.73 6.24
C ASP A 77 6.28 -4.76 5.15
N SER A 78 5.14 -5.09 4.54
CA SER A 78 4.55 -4.34 3.42
C SER A 78 4.07 -2.95 3.86
N GLU A 79 3.60 -2.84 5.10
CA GLU A 79 3.20 -1.56 5.69
C GLU A 79 4.41 -0.64 5.79
N LYS A 80 5.48 -1.11 6.42
CA LYS A 80 6.72 -0.36 6.54
C LYS A 80 7.24 0.07 5.17
N GLY A 81 7.21 -0.81 4.17
CA GLY A 81 7.66 -0.48 2.81
C GLY A 81 6.87 0.65 2.12
N ILE A 82 5.64 0.93 2.54
CA ILE A 82 4.80 2.02 2.01
C ILE A 82 4.84 3.25 2.92
N LYS A 83 4.90 3.04 4.24
CA LYS A 83 4.85 4.12 5.24
C LYS A 83 6.22 4.72 5.58
N ASP A 84 7.33 4.03 5.32
CA ASP A 84 8.69 4.53 5.56
C ASP A 84 8.98 5.83 4.79
N ASP A 85 8.28 6.03 3.68
CA ASP A 85 8.36 7.24 2.87
C ASP A 85 7.62 8.44 3.45
N ASN A 86 6.79 8.22 4.48
CA ASN A 86 6.00 9.25 5.11
C ASN A 86 6.88 10.09 6.06
N LYS A 87 6.82 11.40 5.89
CA LYS A 87 7.61 12.35 6.66
C LYS A 87 6.79 13.56 7.04
N ILE A 88 6.85 13.93 8.31
CA ILE A 88 6.25 15.16 8.84
C ILE A 88 7.39 16.03 9.35
N THR A 89 7.52 17.24 8.84
CA THR A 89 8.57 18.19 9.19
C THR A 89 7.95 19.51 9.64
N LYS A 90 8.42 20.03 10.77
CA LYS A 90 8.01 21.32 11.33
C LYS A 90 9.16 22.31 11.14
N ILE A 91 8.88 23.45 10.51
CA ILE A 91 9.87 24.49 10.22
C ILE A 91 9.53 25.75 11.03
N TYR A 92 10.47 26.12 11.88
CA TYR A 92 10.33 27.23 12.83
C TYR A 92 11.13 28.44 12.37
N ASP A 93 10.57 29.63 12.54
CA ASP A 93 11.28 30.90 12.40
C ASP A 93 10.97 31.80 13.60
N ARG A 94 12.00 32.08 14.39
CA ARG A 94 11.88 32.93 15.58
C ARG A 94 11.96 34.42 15.25
N ASN A 95 12.58 34.76 14.13
CA ASN A 95 12.88 36.13 13.75
C ASN A 95 11.75 36.71 12.88
N ASN A 96 11.17 35.89 11.99
CA ASN A 96 10.05 36.28 11.14
C ASN A 96 8.81 35.44 11.45
N LYS A 97 8.18 35.75 12.58
CA LYS A 97 6.92 35.10 12.98
C LYS A 97 5.82 35.49 12.00
N SER A 98 5.11 34.50 11.50
CA SER A 98 3.92 34.68 10.65
C SER A 98 2.65 34.44 11.47
N ASP A 99 1.61 35.23 11.22
CA ASP A 99 0.26 35.00 11.76
C ASP A 99 -0.48 33.85 11.06
N THR A 100 0.12 33.30 9.99
CA THR A 100 -0.43 32.17 9.22
C THR A 100 0.54 30.99 9.29
N LEU A 101 0.00 29.82 9.60
CA LEU A 101 0.67 28.54 9.38
C LEU A 101 0.46 28.11 7.93
N LEU A 102 1.56 27.83 7.22
CA LEU A 102 1.52 27.20 5.91
C LEU A 102 1.62 25.69 6.09
N VAL A 103 0.71 24.93 5.47
CA VAL A 103 0.83 23.47 5.40
C VAL A 103 1.03 23.05 3.96
N GLU A 104 2.11 22.32 3.73
CA GLU A 104 2.47 21.74 2.43
C GLU A 104 2.26 20.22 2.52
N MET A 105 1.33 19.69 1.73
CA MET A 105 1.08 18.25 1.64
C MET A 105 1.47 17.76 0.25
N PHE A 106 2.38 16.78 0.18
CA PHE A 106 2.91 16.25 -1.08
C PHE A 106 2.69 14.73 -1.19
N ASP A 107 1.99 14.32 -2.25
CA ASP A 107 1.80 12.92 -2.62
C ASP A 107 2.90 12.49 -3.61
N LYS A 108 3.80 11.63 -3.15
CA LYS A 108 4.90 11.12 -3.99
C LYS A 108 4.43 10.30 -5.19
N LYS A 109 3.32 9.56 -5.07
CA LYS A 109 2.84 8.66 -6.12
C LYS A 109 2.20 9.45 -7.25
N LEU A 110 1.42 10.47 -6.92
CA LEU A 110 0.77 11.35 -7.88
C LEU A 110 1.68 12.48 -8.37
N ASN A 111 2.81 12.69 -7.69
CA ASN A 111 3.72 13.83 -7.91
C ASN A 111 2.96 15.16 -7.87
N SER A 112 2.10 15.33 -6.86
CA SER A 112 1.21 16.47 -6.73
C SER A 112 1.10 16.96 -5.29
N SER A 113 0.80 18.25 -5.14
CA SER A 113 0.49 18.85 -3.85
C SER A 113 -1.02 18.94 -3.68
N SER A 114 -1.57 18.15 -2.76
CA SER A 114 -2.95 18.24 -2.37
C SER A 114 -3.15 17.63 -0.98
N GLY A 115 -4.16 18.11 -0.27
CA GLY A 115 -4.42 17.62 1.07
C GLY A 115 -5.47 18.44 1.80
N HIS A 116 -5.79 17.95 3.00
CA HIS A 116 -6.60 18.69 3.94
C HIS A 116 -6.00 18.56 5.33
N ILE A 117 -6.25 19.58 6.13
CA ILE A 117 -5.96 19.61 7.55
C ILE A 117 -7.26 19.90 8.27
N LYS A 118 -7.52 19.16 9.34
CA LYS A 118 -8.66 19.37 10.21
C LYS A 118 -8.17 19.88 11.56
N PHE A 119 -8.91 20.84 12.12
CA PHE A 119 -8.73 21.28 13.50
C PHE A 119 -10.10 21.38 14.14
N LYS A 120 -10.37 20.57 15.17
CA LYS A 120 -11.72 20.37 15.73
C LYS A 120 -12.69 20.06 14.56
N GLU A 121 -13.83 20.72 14.46
CA GLU A 121 -14.81 20.47 13.39
C GLU A 121 -14.49 21.18 12.06
N LYS A 122 -13.39 21.94 11.96
CA LYS A 122 -13.09 22.77 10.79
C LYS A 122 -12.06 22.12 9.87
N TYR A 123 -12.37 22.06 8.58
CA TYR A 123 -11.48 21.57 7.53
C TYR A 123 -10.84 22.74 6.77
N PHE A 124 -9.56 22.58 6.45
CA PHE A 124 -8.75 23.49 5.64
C PHE A 124 -8.21 22.71 4.44
N TYR A 125 -8.33 23.29 3.26
CA TYR A 125 -7.97 22.65 1.99
C TYR A 125 -6.88 23.43 1.28
N GLY A 126 -6.09 22.73 0.45
CA GLY A 126 -5.04 23.34 -0.35
C GLY A 126 -5.63 24.24 -1.43
N GLY A 127 -4.97 25.36 -1.73
CA GLY A 127 -5.35 26.20 -2.87
C GLY A 127 -5.18 25.46 -4.20
N PHE A 128 -6.02 25.78 -5.19
CA PHE A 128 -6.01 25.14 -6.51
C PHE A 128 -4.67 25.26 -7.25
N ASP A 129 -3.90 26.33 -7.00
CA ASP A 129 -2.71 26.65 -7.79
C ASP A 129 -1.43 25.92 -7.33
N ASN A 130 -1.31 25.65 -6.03
CA ASN A 130 -0.08 25.11 -5.44
C ASN A 130 -0.30 24.07 -4.34
N GLY A 131 -1.55 23.75 -4.00
CA GLY A 131 -1.89 22.78 -2.96
C GLY A 131 -1.53 23.22 -1.53
N ILE A 132 -1.08 24.47 -1.33
CA ILE A 132 -0.70 24.99 0.00
C ILE A 132 -1.96 25.34 0.78
N ILE A 133 -2.04 24.82 2.00
CA ILE A 133 -3.11 25.12 2.95
C ILE A 133 -2.65 26.29 3.82
N LYS A 134 -3.48 27.33 3.94
CA LYS A 134 -3.21 28.49 4.79
C LYS A 134 -4.14 28.48 5.99
N ILE A 135 -3.58 28.44 7.18
CA ILE A 135 -4.34 28.39 8.43
C ILE A 135 -3.98 29.61 9.30
N PRO A 136 -4.91 30.55 9.57
CA PRO A 136 -4.66 31.65 10.49
C PRO A 136 -4.37 31.10 11.89
N LYS A 137 -3.29 31.54 12.53
CA LYS A 137 -2.90 31.05 13.86
C LYS A 137 -3.87 31.49 14.97
N SER A 138 -4.65 32.54 14.74
CA SER A 138 -5.69 33.01 15.67
C SER A 138 -6.72 31.93 16.00
N ILE A 139 -6.94 30.94 15.14
CA ILE A 139 -7.86 29.83 15.44
C ILE A 139 -7.36 28.94 16.59
N PHE A 140 -6.05 28.99 16.89
CA PHE A 140 -5.40 28.22 17.93
C PHE A 140 -5.24 29.01 19.24
N GLU A 141 -5.85 30.20 19.33
CA GLU A 141 -5.76 31.05 20.51
C GLU A 141 -6.07 30.27 21.80
N ASN A 142 -5.27 30.54 22.82
CA ASN A 142 -5.35 29.91 24.15
C ASN A 142 -5.04 28.40 24.17
N ILE A 143 -4.41 27.86 23.12
CA ILE A 143 -3.92 26.47 23.07
C ILE A 143 -2.43 26.49 22.79
N GLU A 144 -1.63 26.07 23.77
CA GLU A 144 -0.16 26.13 23.68
C GLU A 144 0.39 25.23 22.56
N ASN A 145 -0.12 23.99 22.49
CA ASN A 145 0.30 22.97 21.53
C ASN A 145 -0.95 22.36 20.87
N PRO A 146 -1.58 23.05 19.91
CA PRO A 146 -2.80 22.56 19.29
C PRO A 146 -2.51 21.31 18.45
N ILE A 147 -3.46 20.38 18.42
CA ILE A 147 -3.37 19.17 17.59
C ILE A 147 -4.21 19.38 16.35
N VAL A 148 -3.60 19.19 15.19
CA VAL A 148 -4.31 19.12 13.90
C VAL A 148 -4.31 17.69 13.39
N GLU A 149 -5.34 17.36 12.62
CA GLU A 149 -5.57 16.02 12.10
C GLU A 149 -5.46 16.05 10.58
N THR A 150 -4.93 14.97 10.01
CA THR A 150 -5.03 14.71 8.57
C THR A 150 -5.24 13.21 8.35
N PHE A 151 -5.59 12.83 7.13
CA PHE A 151 -5.78 11.45 6.75
C PHE A 151 -4.70 11.04 5.77
N ILE A 152 -3.93 10.00 6.11
CA ILE A 152 -2.88 9.44 5.27
C ILE A 152 -3.06 7.94 5.21
N GLN A 153 -3.19 7.41 3.99
CA GLN A 153 -3.18 5.99 3.70
C GLN A 153 -4.22 5.15 4.49
N GLY A 154 -5.42 5.69 4.72
CA GLY A 154 -6.43 5.00 5.51
C GLY A 154 -6.39 5.27 7.02
N SER A 155 -5.38 6.00 7.50
CA SER A 155 -5.14 6.26 8.93
C SER A 155 -5.29 7.74 9.27
N LEU A 156 -5.91 8.02 10.42
CA LEU A 156 -5.94 9.37 10.98
C LEU A 156 -4.59 9.67 11.66
N VAL A 157 -3.99 10.79 11.28
CA VAL A 157 -2.68 11.23 11.75
C VAL A 157 -2.85 12.51 12.55
N ASN A 158 -2.55 12.42 13.85
CA ASN A 158 -2.56 13.54 14.78
C ASN A 158 -1.19 14.20 14.83
N ILE A 159 -1.16 15.52 14.63
CA ILE A 159 0.06 16.31 14.58
C ILE A 159 -0.05 17.42 15.62
N GLU A 160 0.71 17.30 16.69
CA GLU A 160 0.85 18.38 17.67
C GLU A 160 1.69 19.52 17.08
N LEU A 161 1.20 20.76 17.14
CA LEU A 161 1.87 21.95 16.62
C LEU A 161 2.62 22.67 17.74
N THR A 162 3.67 22.03 18.25
CA THR A 162 4.51 22.55 19.33
C THR A 162 5.06 23.93 18.97
N LYS A 163 5.00 24.91 19.88
CA LYS A 163 5.44 26.31 19.67
C LYS A 163 4.80 26.96 18.44
N ILE A 164 3.47 26.91 18.35
CA ILE A 164 2.69 27.39 17.20
C ILE A 164 3.03 28.82 16.77
N THR A 165 3.39 29.70 17.70
CA THR A 165 3.77 31.09 17.39
C THR A 165 5.05 31.18 16.55
N GLU A 166 6.02 30.28 16.76
CA GLU A 166 7.27 30.18 15.99
C GLU A 166 7.15 29.27 14.76
N LEU A 167 6.13 28.42 14.69
CA LEU A 167 5.95 27.45 13.61
C LEU A 167 5.42 28.14 12.35
N ASN A 168 6.22 28.19 11.29
CA ASN A 168 5.83 28.83 10.03
C ASN A 168 5.31 27.83 9.00
N VAL A 169 5.94 26.65 8.90
CA VAL A 169 5.58 25.64 7.90
C VAL A 169 5.47 24.27 8.53
N LEU A 170 4.38 23.57 8.22
CA LEU A 170 4.21 22.14 8.43
C LEU A 170 4.30 21.44 7.06
N LYS A 171 5.33 20.63 6.84
CA LYS A 171 5.48 19.83 5.61
C LYS A 171 5.11 18.40 5.89
N ILE A 172 4.20 17.85 5.10
CA ILE A 172 3.75 16.46 5.17
C ILE A 172 4.02 15.85 3.79
N THR A 173 4.87 14.84 3.76
CA THR A 173 5.14 14.06 2.56
C THR A 173 4.70 12.63 2.82
N ALA A 174 3.97 12.03 1.90
CA ALA A 174 3.58 10.63 2.00
C ALA A 174 3.54 9.98 0.62
N PHE A 175 3.66 8.66 0.60
CA PHE A 175 3.50 7.87 -0.62
C PHE A 175 2.04 7.46 -0.76
N ASP A 176 1.26 8.04 -1.69
CA ASP A 176 -0.15 7.68 -1.90
C ASP A 176 -1.09 8.05 -0.74
N ILE A 177 -1.29 9.35 -0.52
CA ILE A 177 -2.04 9.93 0.62
C ILE A 177 -3.47 9.38 0.71
N TYR A 178 -4.15 9.26 -0.43
CA TYR A 178 -5.60 9.03 -0.47
C TYR A 178 -6.01 7.56 -0.55
N SER A 179 -5.07 6.64 -0.72
CA SER A 179 -5.39 5.22 -0.82
C SER A 179 -5.63 4.61 0.55
N TYR A 180 -6.74 3.89 0.74
CA TYR A 180 -7.00 3.18 1.98
C TYR A 180 -6.32 1.80 1.93
N TYR A 181 -5.20 1.61 2.61
CA TYR A 181 -4.46 0.36 2.52
C TYR A 181 -4.92 -0.68 3.55
N HIS A 182 -5.05 -1.93 3.10
CA HIS A 182 -5.09 -3.12 3.95
C HIS A 182 -3.81 -3.93 3.69
N PHE A 183 -2.89 -3.96 4.67
CA PHE A 183 -1.58 -4.56 4.48
C PHE A 183 -1.55 -6.05 4.83
N GLU A 184 -1.09 -6.86 3.89
CA GLU A 184 -0.65 -8.23 4.12
C GLU A 184 0.84 -8.23 4.45
N SER A 185 1.20 -8.48 5.71
CA SER A 185 2.59 -8.38 6.20
C SER A 185 2.95 -9.45 7.20
N ASN A 186 4.23 -9.85 7.23
CA ASN A 186 4.83 -10.68 8.27
C ASN A 186 4.21 -12.10 8.42
N PHE A 187 3.81 -12.73 7.32
CA PHE A 187 3.36 -14.12 7.30
C PHE A 187 3.78 -14.85 6.02
N GLU A 188 3.60 -16.17 6.00
CA GLU A 188 3.81 -16.99 4.79
C GLU A 188 2.49 -17.53 4.26
N ARG A 189 2.33 -17.52 2.93
CA ARG A 189 1.25 -18.20 2.22
C ARG A 189 1.80 -19.33 1.39
N ILE A 190 1.20 -20.51 1.52
CA ILE A 190 1.63 -21.70 0.79
C ILE A 190 0.55 -22.09 -0.22
N LEU A 191 0.89 -22.01 -1.51
CA LEU A 191 0.02 -22.40 -2.61
C LEU A 191 0.52 -23.69 -3.24
N THR A 192 -0.35 -24.68 -3.41
CA THR A 192 0.00 -25.97 -4.01
C THR A 192 -0.37 -25.99 -5.49
N PHE A 193 0.59 -26.33 -6.36
CA PHE A 193 0.34 -26.52 -7.79
C PHE A 193 -0.49 -27.80 -8.04
N LYS A 194 -1.62 -27.66 -8.76
CA LYS A 194 -2.46 -28.76 -9.23
C LYS A 194 -2.85 -28.52 -10.68
N LYS A 195 -2.17 -29.20 -11.62
CA LYS A 195 -2.27 -28.94 -13.07
C LYS A 195 -1.90 -27.49 -13.37
N ASP A 196 -2.78 -26.74 -14.02
CA ASP A 196 -2.59 -25.32 -14.37
C ASP A 196 -3.18 -24.37 -13.30
N GLU A 197 -3.53 -24.90 -12.12
CA GLU A 197 -4.10 -24.14 -10.99
C GLU A 197 -3.12 -24.10 -9.80
N LEU A 198 -3.18 -23.03 -9.02
CA LEU A 198 -2.65 -22.94 -7.66
C LEU A 198 -3.79 -23.02 -6.65
N LYS A 199 -3.61 -23.78 -5.57
CA LYS A 199 -4.60 -23.89 -4.48
C LYS A 199 -4.03 -23.37 -3.18
N SER A 200 -4.78 -22.50 -2.52
CA SER A 200 -4.49 -22.11 -1.15
C SER A 200 -5.19 -23.06 -0.17
N ASP A 201 -4.46 -23.50 0.85
CA ASP A 201 -5.06 -24.13 2.03
C ASP A 201 -5.49 -23.09 3.08
N ASP A 202 -5.02 -21.84 2.96
CA ASP A 202 -5.40 -20.74 3.85
C ASP A 202 -6.85 -20.29 3.56
N PHE A 203 -7.69 -20.38 4.60
CA PHE A 203 -9.07 -19.96 4.59
C PHE A 203 -9.15 -18.48 5.01
N TYR A 204 -9.47 -17.57 4.08
CA TYR A 204 -10.26 -16.42 4.51
C TYR A 204 -11.61 -16.98 4.96
N ASN A 205 -12.05 -16.60 6.15
CA ASN A 205 -13.18 -17.17 6.88
C ASN A 205 -14.56 -16.86 6.22
N THR A 206 -14.67 -16.93 4.89
CA THR A 206 -15.95 -16.89 4.18
C THR A 206 -16.55 -18.28 4.26
N THR A 207 -17.54 -18.41 5.16
CA THR A 207 -18.50 -19.48 5.52
C THR A 207 -18.83 -20.66 4.60
N ASN A 208 -18.13 -20.93 3.51
CA ASN A 208 -18.29 -22.17 2.74
C ASN A 208 -16.93 -22.66 2.27
N LYS A 209 -16.70 -23.97 2.38
CA LYS A 209 -15.50 -24.77 2.03
C LYS A 209 -15.02 -24.64 0.57
N ARG A 210 -14.96 -23.44 0.00
CA ARG A 210 -14.48 -23.17 -1.35
C ARG A 210 -12.96 -23.03 -1.28
N LYS A 211 -12.27 -24.08 -1.75
CA LYS A 211 -10.82 -24.02 -1.97
C LYS A 211 -10.54 -22.85 -2.91
N VAL A 212 -9.79 -21.87 -2.44
CA VAL A 212 -9.37 -20.72 -3.26
C VAL A 212 -8.46 -21.24 -4.37
N LYS A 213 -8.83 -20.95 -5.61
CA LYS A 213 -8.07 -21.32 -6.80
C LYS A 213 -7.49 -20.07 -7.43
N PHE A 214 -6.24 -20.14 -7.86
CA PHE A 214 -5.63 -19.13 -8.70
C PHE A 214 -5.29 -19.73 -10.06
N ILE A 215 -5.64 -19.00 -11.10
CA ILE A 215 -5.30 -19.31 -12.50
C ILE A 215 -4.21 -18.37 -12.97
N ILE A 216 -3.35 -18.85 -13.86
CA ILE A 216 -2.37 -17.98 -14.52
C ILE A 216 -3.12 -17.11 -15.56
N GLU A 217 -2.90 -15.80 -15.53
CA GLU A 217 -3.38 -14.93 -16.60
C GLU A 217 -2.49 -15.16 -17.83
N LYS A 218 -3.13 -15.39 -18.98
CA LYS A 218 -2.44 -15.60 -20.27
C LYS A 218 -2.12 -14.27 -20.92
#